data_AF-A0AAU5H4H1-F1
#
_entry.id   AF-A0AAU5H4H1-F1
#
_cell.length_a   1.000
_cell.length_b   1.000
_cell.length_c   1.000
_cell.angle_alpha   90.00
_cell.angle_beta   90.00
_cell.angle_gamma   90.00
#
_symmetry.space_group_name_H-M   'P 1'
#
loop_
_entity.id
_entity.type
_entity.pdbx_description
1 polymer ?
#
loop_
_entity_poly.entity_id
_entity_poly.type
_entity_poly.pdbx_seq_one_letter_code
_entity_poly.pdbx_strand_id
1 'polypeptide(L)'
;MKCRLAVVLAAAGALFAGACDSASEQAPVTNRTASGEVRTVLPTWISGLRVIDDKKDIGSCGGSIKIPLVPGAEALTRTLREQVTTFGFCGQDVSFDFLVASGDVVGVQTTSQYPTAVGSALAFATYWYDGRARKVVPALGMIKRGSVTRYVRLVEKALRARAGADAATAKASLEDPIFREMTLDNLAFAENGSLVAIFDPGEVAVTAAGRQEVTVPRAQVAPLLSEFGRRVQRQAMHPGHSLELGG
;
A
#
# COMPACT_ATOMS: atom_id res chain seq x y z
N MET A 1 -38.74 18.86 -25.68
CA MET A 1 -39.05 19.73 -26.82
C MET A 1 -38.43 21.10 -26.57
N LYS A 2 -37.85 21.71 -27.61
CA LYS A 2 -36.95 22.87 -27.61
C LYS A 2 -37.69 24.23 -27.54
N CYS A 3 -36.93 25.27 -27.13
CA CYS A 3 -36.97 26.68 -27.59
C CYS A 3 -38.14 27.57 -27.07
N ARG A 4 -38.01 28.88 -26.78
CA ARG A 4 -37.04 29.98 -27.04
C ARG A 4 -37.36 31.10 -25.99
N LEU A 5 -36.39 31.74 -25.33
CA LEU A 5 -35.56 32.89 -25.74
C LEU A 5 -36.24 34.26 -25.55
N ALA A 6 -35.71 35.09 -24.64
CA ALA A 6 -35.75 36.55 -24.74
C ALA A 6 -34.59 37.16 -23.94
N VAL A 7 -33.67 37.78 -24.66
CA VAL A 7 -32.58 38.62 -24.17
C VAL A 7 -33.12 40.05 -24.07
N VAL A 8 -32.86 40.73 -22.96
CA VAL A 8 -32.91 42.21 -22.89
C VAL A 8 -31.58 42.69 -22.33
N LEU A 9 -30.88 43.45 -23.15
CA LEU A 9 -29.67 44.19 -22.80
C LEU A 9 -30.09 45.58 -22.30
N ALA A 10 -29.55 46.04 -21.17
CA ALA A 10 -29.49 47.45 -20.82
C ALA A 10 -28.20 47.72 -20.05
N ALA A 11 -27.35 48.58 -20.62
CA ALA A 11 -26.11 49.06 -20.05
C ALA A 11 -26.31 50.47 -19.49
N ALA A 12 -25.76 50.77 -18.31
CA ALA A 12 -25.30 52.11 -17.91
C ALA A 12 -24.44 51.98 -16.64
N GLY A 13 -23.23 52.55 -16.70
CA GLY A 13 -22.23 52.44 -15.64
C GLY A 13 -22.35 53.49 -14.53
N ALA A 14 -21.59 53.26 -13.46
CA ALA A 14 -21.12 54.30 -12.55
C ALA A 14 -19.80 53.83 -11.90
N LEU A 15 -18.80 54.72 -11.96
CA LEU A 15 -17.52 54.66 -11.25
C LEU A 15 -17.75 54.86 -9.75
N PHE A 16 -17.16 54.01 -8.90
CA PHE A 16 -16.77 54.38 -7.54
C PHE A 16 -15.42 53.77 -7.17
N ALA A 17 -14.58 54.61 -6.60
CA ALA A 17 -13.24 54.34 -6.12
C ALA A 17 -13.25 53.70 -4.73
N GLY A 18 -12.21 52.91 -4.44
CA GLY A 18 -11.58 52.86 -3.13
C GLY A 18 -12.16 51.92 -2.08
N ALA A 19 -11.61 50.70 -2.02
CA ALA A 19 -11.16 50.10 -0.77
C ALA A 19 -10.16 48.97 -1.10
N CYS A 20 -8.88 49.17 -0.78
CA CYS A 20 -7.94 48.08 -0.64
C CYS A 20 -8.33 47.31 0.62
N ASP A 21 -9.04 46.21 0.46
CA ASP A 21 -9.15 45.20 1.50
C ASP A 21 -8.31 44.01 1.03
N SER A 22 -7.14 43.85 1.66
CA SER A 22 -6.29 42.68 1.44
C SER A 22 -6.96 41.47 2.09
N ALA A 23 -7.98 40.94 1.42
CA ALA A 23 -8.51 39.63 1.69
C ALA A 23 -7.37 38.62 1.49
N SER A 24 -6.78 38.18 2.60
CA SER A 24 -5.93 37.00 2.61
C SER A 24 -6.78 35.83 2.15
N GLU A 25 -6.64 35.45 0.89
CA GLU A 25 -7.22 34.27 0.28
C GLU A 25 -6.55 33.05 0.92
N GLN A 26 -7.02 32.68 2.13
CA GLN A 26 -6.74 31.38 2.71
C GLN A 26 -7.44 30.36 1.83
N ALA A 27 -6.65 29.68 1.00
CA ALA A 27 -7.09 28.52 0.25
C ALA A 27 -7.87 27.59 1.18
N PRO A 28 -9.03 27.06 0.76
CA PRO A 28 -9.82 26.19 1.61
C PRO A 28 -9.00 24.95 1.93
N VAL A 29 -8.71 24.74 3.22
CA VAL A 29 -8.24 23.46 3.73
C VAL A 29 -9.38 22.47 3.47
N THR A 30 -9.28 21.74 2.37
CA THR A 30 -10.19 20.64 2.09
C THR A 30 -9.98 19.60 3.20
N ASN A 31 -10.91 19.55 4.15
CA ASN A 31 -11.03 18.45 5.10
C ASN A 31 -11.37 17.18 4.30
N ARG A 32 -10.35 16.56 3.71
CA ARG A 32 -10.48 15.27 3.05
C ARG A 32 -10.76 14.25 4.14
N THR A 33 -11.99 13.76 4.19
CA THR A 33 -12.35 12.61 5.02
C THR A 33 -11.45 11.45 4.62
N ALA A 34 -10.76 10.86 5.58
CA ALA A 34 -9.83 9.76 5.33
C ALA A 34 -10.55 8.58 4.65
N SER A 35 -10.03 8.13 3.51
CA SER A 35 -10.61 7.02 2.74
C SER A 35 -10.42 5.66 3.44
N GLY A 36 -11.26 4.70 3.07
CA GLY A 36 -11.05 3.28 3.38
C GLY A 36 -10.02 2.59 2.49
N GLU A 37 -9.37 3.34 1.60
CA GLU A 37 -8.41 2.84 0.62
C GLU A 37 -6.96 2.92 1.12
N VAL A 38 -6.14 2.00 0.65
CA VAL A 38 -4.68 2.06 0.76
C VAL A 38 -4.17 3.06 -0.27
N ARG A 39 -3.39 4.04 0.17
CA ARG A 39 -2.74 5.00 -0.73
C ARG A 39 -1.30 4.60 -1.01
N THR A 40 -0.82 4.94 -2.19
CA THR A 40 0.61 4.97 -2.50
C THR A 40 1.16 6.38 -2.33
N VAL A 41 2.48 6.50 -2.15
CA VAL A 41 3.19 7.78 -2.06
C VAL A 41 4.33 7.82 -3.07
N LEU A 42 4.65 9.00 -3.56
CA LEU A 42 5.81 9.25 -4.42
C LEU A 42 6.80 10.12 -3.64
N PRO A 43 7.80 9.52 -2.96
CA PRO A 43 8.62 10.25 -2.00
C PRO A 43 9.79 10.98 -2.69
N THR A 44 9.45 11.89 -3.61
CA THR A 44 10.41 12.69 -4.39
C THR A 44 11.27 13.62 -3.53
N TRP A 45 10.87 13.84 -2.27
CA TRP A 45 11.61 14.64 -1.28
C TRP A 45 12.77 13.87 -0.62
N ILE A 46 12.86 12.55 -0.77
CA ILE A 46 13.97 11.77 -0.19
C ILE A 46 15.23 12.02 -1.02
N SER A 47 16.15 12.81 -0.45
CA SER A 47 17.48 13.02 -1.03
C SER A 47 18.24 11.70 -1.14
N GLY A 48 18.76 11.40 -2.34
CA GLY A 48 19.54 10.19 -2.59
C GLY A 48 18.70 8.92 -2.84
N LEU A 49 17.37 9.01 -2.86
CA LEU A 49 16.52 7.92 -3.32
C LEU A 49 16.84 7.59 -4.78
N ARG A 50 17.10 6.30 -5.04
CA ARG A 50 17.33 5.79 -6.40
C ARG A 50 16.48 4.55 -6.64
N VAL A 51 16.22 4.28 -7.92
CA VAL A 51 15.67 2.99 -8.35
C VAL A 51 16.78 2.20 -9.00
N ILE A 52 17.00 0.99 -8.53
CA ILE A 52 17.80 0.01 -9.26
C ILE A 52 16.86 -0.58 -10.30
N ASP A 53 17.16 -0.32 -11.56
CA ASP A 53 16.58 -1.03 -12.70
C ASP A 53 17.60 -2.08 -13.11
N ASP A 54 17.50 -3.28 -12.51
CA ASP A 54 18.30 -4.41 -12.94
C ASP A 54 17.55 -5.00 -14.14
N LYS A 55 17.76 -4.40 -15.32
CA LYS A 55 17.54 -5.09 -16.60
C LYS A 55 18.60 -6.16 -16.73
N LYS A 56 18.54 -7.17 -15.88
CA LYS A 56 19.41 -8.32 -16.04
C LYS A 56 18.76 -9.24 -17.05
N ASP A 57 19.47 -9.40 -18.16
CA ASP A 57 19.70 -10.71 -18.75
C ASP A 57 20.11 -11.68 -17.62
N ILE A 58 19.14 -12.26 -16.89
CA ILE A 58 19.38 -13.45 -16.08
C ILE A 58 19.56 -14.59 -17.09
N GLY A 59 20.71 -14.62 -17.76
CA GLY A 59 20.89 -15.43 -18.97
C GLY A 59 20.00 -14.97 -20.13
N SER A 60 19.49 -15.90 -20.95
CA SER A 60 18.59 -15.61 -22.09
C SER A 60 17.17 -15.20 -21.69
N CYS A 61 16.90 -14.99 -20.40
CA CYS A 61 15.59 -14.65 -19.87
C CYS A 61 15.46 -13.13 -19.78
N GLY A 62 14.63 -12.54 -20.63
CA GLY A 62 14.20 -11.13 -20.50
C GLY A 62 13.37 -10.92 -19.24
N GLY A 63 13.31 -9.67 -18.74
CA GLY A 63 12.53 -9.24 -17.56
C GLY A 63 13.02 -7.88 -17.04
N SER A 64 12.20 -7.16 -16.28
CA SER A 64 12.55 -5.87 -15.66
C SER A 64 12.32 -5.91 -14.16
N ILE A 65 13.41 -5.79 -13.40
CA ILE A 65 13.36 -5.77 -11.93
C ILE A 65 13.65 -4.35 -11.43
N LYS A 66 12.63 -3.72 -10.84
CA LYS A 66 12.74 -2.40 -10.21
C LYS A 66 12.71 -2.55 -8.69
N ILE A 67 13.76 -2.05 -8.02
CA ILE A 67 13.89 -2.11 -6.55
C ILE A 67 14.32 -0.74 -6.02
N PRO A 68 13.69 -0.22 -4.95
CA PRO A 68 14.09 1.04 -4.36
C PRO A 68 15.40 0.88 -3.57
N LEU A 69 16.32 1.82 -3.80
CA LEU A 69 17.48 2.08 -2.96
C LEU A 69 17.16 3.29 -2.08
N VAL A 70 16.72 3.01 -0.85
CA VAL A 70 16.33 4.04 0.12
C VAL A 70 17.51 4.31 1.05
N PRO A 71 18.05 5.54 1.08
CA PRO A 71 19.13 5.89 1.99
C PRO A 71 18.76 5.61 3.45
N GLY A 72 19.63 4.90 4.18
CA GLY A 72 19.40 4.52 5.58
C GLY A 72 18.52 3.29 5.76
N ALA A 73 17.98 2.69 4.69
CA ALA A 73 17.23 1.43 4.71
C ALA A 73 17.85 0.38 3.78
N GLU A 74 19.18 0.26 3.76
CA GLU A 74 19.90 -0.66 2.88
C GLU A 74 19.51 -2.13 3.11
N ALA A 75 19.08 -2.47 4.33
CA ALA A 75 18.56 -3.80 4.64
C ALA A 75 17.26 -4.10 3.88
N LEU A 76 16.37 -3.11 3.68
CA LEU A 76 15.16 -3.27 2.87
C LEU A 76 15.52 -3.57 1.42
N THR A 77 16.40 -2.76 0.83
CA THR A 77 16.87 -2.97 -0.54
C THR A 77 17.50 -4.35 -0.74
N ARG A 78 18.29 -4.80 0.24
CA ARG A 78 18.89 -6.14 0.22
C ARG A 78 17.84 -7.25 0.31
N THR A 79 16.89 -7.17 1.22
CA THR A 79 15.81 -8.17 1.33
C THR A 79 14.98 -8.25 0.05
N LEU A 80 14.64 -7.13 -0.58
CA LEU A 80 13.92 -7.12 -1.86
C LEU A 80 14.73 -7.77 -2.98
N ARG A 81 16.04 -7.52 -3.04
CA ARG A 81 16.93 -8.18 -4.01
C ARG A 81 17.00 -9.69 -3.78
N GLU A 82 17.20 -10.10 -2.53
CA GLU A 82 17.29 -11.51 -2.15
C GLU A 82 16.01 -12.28 -2.55
N GLN A 83 14.84 -11.69 -2.29
CA GLN A 83 13.54 -12.24 -2.67
C GLN A 83 13.43 -12.47 -4.19
N VAL A 84 13.72 -11.45 -5.00
CA VAL A 84 13.68 -11.59 -6.47
C VAL A 84 14.72 -12.60 -6.96
N THR A 85 15.90 -12.68 -6.34
CA THR A 85 16.92 -13.66 -6.77
C THR A 85 16.60 -15.10 -6.38
N THR A 86 15.89 -15.30 -5.27
CA THR A 86 15.62 -16.63 -4.72
C THR A 86 14.33 -17.23 -5.27
N PHE A 87 13.30 -16.40 -5.46
CA PHE A 87 11.96 -16.82 -5.89
C PHE A 87 11.57 -16.27 -7.26
N GLY A 88 12.51 -15.62 -7.96
CA GLY A 88 12.24 -15.04 -9.26
C GLY A 88 12.07 -16.07 -10.36
N PHE A 89 11.29 -15.71 -11.37
CA PHE A 89 11.02 -16.54 -12.54
C PHE A 89 11.69 -15.96 -13.78
N CYS A 90 12.06 -16.82 -14.74
CA CYS A 90 12.45 -16.38 -16.07
C CYS A 90 11.30 -15.60 -16.72
N GLY A 91 11.54 -14.40 -17.25
CA GLY A 91 10.46 -13.56 -17.80
C GLY A 91 9.75 -12.68 -16.78
N GLN A 92 10.19 -12.64 -15.52
CA GLN A 92 9.50 -11.90 -14.47
C GLN A 92 9.75 -10.40 -14.55
N ASP A 93 8.67 -9.63 -14.43
CA ASP A 93 8.70 -8.20 -14.19
C ASP A 93 8.36 -7.92 -12.72
N VAL A 94 9.15 -7.07 -12.07
CA VAL A 94 8.91 -6.62 -10.69
C VAL A 94 8.90 -5.11 -10.66
N SER A 95 7.78 -4.56 -10.21
CA SER A 95 7.62 -3.14 -9.89
C SER A 95 7.34 -2.98 -8.40
N PHE A 96 7.35 -1.73 -7.94
CA PHE A 96 7.04 -1.43 -6.55
C PHE A 96 6.37 -0.07 -6.42
N ASP A 97 5.62 0.08 -5.34
CA ASP A 97 5.04 1.33 -4.88
C ASP A 97 5.39 1.56 -3.41
N PHE A 98 5.65 2.81 -3.04
CA PHE A 98 5.76 3.15 -1.62
C PHE A 98 4.36 3.26 -1.03
N LEU A 99 4.14 2.59 0.10
CA LEU A 99 2.94 2.74 0.93
C LEU A 99 3.15 3.80 2.00
N VAL A 100 4.35 3.81 2.58
CA VAL A 100 4.78 4.76 3.61
C VAL A 100 6.26 5.08 3.37
N ALA A 101 6.60 6.36 3.47
CA ALA A 101 7.99 6.80 3.52
C ALA A 101 8.05 8.04 4.41
N SER A 102 7.92 7.82 5.72
CA SER A 102 7.68 8.89 6.67
C SER A 102 8.15 8.55 8.09
N GLY A 103 8.78 9.53 8.75
CA GLY A 103 9.37 9.35 10.07
C GLY A 103 10.36 8.19 10.04
N ASP A 104 10.18 7.23 10.94
CA ASP A 104 11.03 6.05 11.08
C ASP A 104 10.50 4.80 10.34
N VAL A 105 9.60 4.97 9.37
CA VAL A 105 8.94 3.87 8.67
C VAL A 105 9.08 4.01 7.16
N VAL A 106 9.50 2.91 6.52
CA VAL A 106 9.35 2.71 5.07
C VAL A 106 8.51 1.46 4.83
N GLY A 107 7.52 1.57 3.96
CA GLY A 107 6.70 0.47 3.50
C GLY A 107 6.66 0.44 1.99
N VAL A 108 6.94 -0.70 1.40
CA VAL A 108 6.94 -0.92 -0.05
C VAL A 108 6.02 -2.09 -0.36
N GLN A 109 5.14 -1.92 -1.33
CA GLN A 109 4.42 -3.03 -1.95
C GLN A 109 5.13 -3.37 -3.26
N THR A 110 5.45 -4.64 -3.46
CA THR A 110 5.95 -5.14 -4.75
C THR A 110 4.80 -5.73 -5.54
N THR A 111 4.84 -5.53 -6.86
CA THR A 111 4.01 -6.28 -7.81
C THR A 111 4.95 -7.09 -8.68
N SER A 112 4.76 -8.41 -8.68
CA SER A 112 5.50 -9.36 -9.49
C SER A 112 4.58 -9.94 -10.56
N GLN A 113 4.94 -9.79 -11.83
CA GLN A 113 4.28 -10.45 -12.95
C GLN A 113 5.22 -11.50 -13.51
N TYR A 114 4.75 -12.72 -13.68
CA TYR A 114 5.57 -13.80 -14.26
C TYR A 114 4.77 -14.62 -15.27
N PRO A 115 5.44 -15.13 -16.33
CA PRO A 115 4.79 -15.95 -17.33
C PRO A 115 4.37 -17.30 -16.76
N THR A 116 3.28 -17.83 -17.30
CA THR A 116 2.71 -19.14 -17.01
C THR A 116 2.34 -19.83 -18.33
N ALA A 117 1.99 -21.12 -18.29
CA ALA A 117 1.58 -21.85 -19.50
C ALA A 117 0.34 -21.25 -20.20
N VAL A 118 -0.48 -20.45 -19.50
CA VAL A 118 -1.76 -19.92 -19.99
C VAL A 118 -1.81 -18.38 -20.05
N GLY A 119 -0.67 -17.70 -19.87
CA GLY A 119 -0.60 -16.23 -19.85
C GLY A 119 0.38 -15.74 -18.78
N SER A 120 -0.01 -14.74 -17.99
CA SER A 120 0.79 -14.23 -16.87
C SER A 120 0.03 -14.28 -15.54
N ALA A 121 0.74 -14.58 -14.45
CA ALA A 121 0.23 -14.46 -13.10
C ALA A 121 0.78 -13.21 -12.42
N LEU A 122 0.06 -12.74 -11.40
CA LEU A 122 0.45 -11.62 -10.56
C LEU A 122 0.61 -12.11 -9.12
N ALA A 123 1.63 -11.61 -8.46
CA ALA A 123 1.83 -11.75 -7.02
C ALA A 123 2.13 -10.39 -6.39
N PHE A 124 1.64 -10.16 -5.18
CA PHE A 124 1.79 -8.91 -4.46
C PHE A 124 2.28 -9.16 -3.04
N ALA A 125 3.29 -8.42 -2.58
CA ALA A 125 3.82 -8.56 -1.23
C ALA A 125 4.17 -7.21 -0.63
N THR A 126 4.13 -7.09 0.69
CA THR A 126 4.55 -5.87 1.40
C THR A 126 5.78 -6.10 2.26
N TYR A 127 6.72 -5.15 2.17
CA TYR A 127 7.96 -5.14 2.92
C TYR A 127 8.03 -3.87 3.74
N TRP A 128 8.23 -4.04 5.04
CA TRP A 128 8.22 -2.95 6.00
C TRP A 128 9.60 -2.81 6.64
N TYR A 129 10.10 -1.59 6.75
CA TYR A 129 11.37 -1.28 7.42
C TYR A 129 11.10 -0.45 8.67
N ASP A 130 11.62 -0.93 9.80
CA ASP A 130 11.64 -0.23 11.08
C ASP A 130 12.97 0.51 11.22
N GLY A 131 12.95 1.83 11.07
CA GLY A 131 14.12 2.71 11.19
C GLY A 131 14.69 2.77 12.61
N ARG A 132 13.88 2.57 13.65
CA ARG A 132 14.39 2.50 15.04
C ARG A 132 15.15 1.23 15.30
N ALA A 133 14.61 0.11 14.84
CA ALA A 133 15.23 -1.21 15.00
C ALA A 133 16.22 -1.55 13.86
N ARG A 134 16.31 -0.68 12.84
CA ARG A 134 17.13 -0.80 11.64
C ARG A 134 16.99 -2.13 10.91
N LYS A 135 15.77 -2.65 10.83
CA LYS A 135 15.49 -3.99 10.29
C LYS A 135 14.22 -4.04 9.46
N VAL A 136 14.19 -5.01 8.55
CA VAL A 136 12.97 -5.39 7.84
C VAL A 136 12.06 -6.17 8.80
N VAL A 137 10.77 -5.89 8.74
CA VAL A 137 9.70 -6.49 9.50
C VAL A 137 8.72 -7.10 8.50
N PRO A 138 8.35 -8.40 8.63
CA PRO A 138 7.33 -8.98 7.77
C PRO A 138 5.97 -8.31 8.01
N ALA A 139 5.05 -8.40 7.05
CA ALA A 139 3.73 -7.76 7.15
C ALA A 139 2.98 -8.13 8.44
N LEU A 140 2.96 -9.41 8.82
CA LEU A 140 2.37 -9.87 10.09
C LEU A 140 3.08 -9.34 11.34
N GLY A 141 4.32 -8.85 11.23
CA GLY A 141 5.04 -8.18 12.32
C GLY A 141 4.41 -6.85 12.75
N MET A 142 3.48 -6.29 11.96
CA MET A 142 2.62 -5.19 12.39
C MET A 142 1.60 -5.60 13.46
N ILE A 143 1.32 -6.90 13.59
CA ILE A 143 0.44 -7.46 14.63
C ILE A 143 1.29 -7.95 15.80
N LYS A 144 0.83 -7.74 17.05
CA LYS A 144 1.48 -8.34 18.23
C LYS A 144 1.47 -9.86 18.04
N ARG A 145 2.59 -10.52 18.34
CA ARG A 145 2.71 -11.99 18.28
C ARG A 145 1.55 -12.74 18.98
N GLY A 146 1.18 -12.32 20.19
CA GLY A 146 0.05 -12.91 20.93
C GLY A 146 -1.35 -12.54 20.40
N SER A 147 -1.45 -11.72 19.34
CA SER A 147 -2.70 -11.28 18.73
C SER A 147 -2.91 -11.79 17.30
N VAL A 148 -1.94 -12.51 16.72
CA VAL A 148 -2.02 -13.03 15.34
C VAL A 148 -3.26 -13.89 15.14
N THR A 149 -3.54 -14.86 16.02
CA THR A 149 -4.75 -15.71 15.92
C THR A 149 -6.04 -14.88 15.98
N ARG A 150 -6.07 -13.80 16.76
CA ARG A 150 -7.24 -12.91 16.82
C ARG A 150 -7.39 -12.12 15.53
N TYR A 151 -6.29 -11.64 14.95
CA TYR A 151 -6.31 -10.96 13.65
C TYR A 151 -6.79 -11.89 12.53
N VAL A 152 -6.25 -13.12 12.45
CA VAL A 152 -6.66 -14.13 11.47
C VAL A 152 -8.17 -14.38 11.53
N ARG A 153 -8.75 -14.54 12.73
CA ARG A 153 -10.22 -14.70 12.86
C ARG A 153 -11.03 -13.51 12.32
N LEU A 154 -10.50 -12.28 12.41
CA LEU A 154 -11.14 -11.11 11.83
C LEU A 154 -11.07 -11.14 10.30
N VAL A 155 -9.92 -11.53 9.76
CA VAL A 155 -9.70 -11.72 8.31
C VAL A 155 -10.62 -12.81 7.76
N GLU A 156 -10.67 -13.98 8.36
CA GLU A 156 -11.58 -15.06 7.96
C GLU A 156 -13.05 -14.64 8.03
N LYS A 157 -13.42 -13.90 9.08
CA LYS A 157 -14.79 -13.36 9.20
C LYS A 157 -15.11 -12.39 8.07
N ALA A 158 -14.17 -11.54 7.68
CA ALA A 158 -14.34 -10.62 6.57
C ALA A 158 -14.42 -11.36 5.22
N LEU A 159 -13.58 -12.38 5.02
CA LEU A 159 -13.59 -13.23 3.82
C LEU A 159 -14.92 -13.97 3.63
N ARG A 160 -15.52 -14.49 4.70
CA ARG A 160 -16.85 -15.14 4.61
C ARG A 160 -17.97 -14.24 4.08
N ALA A 161 -17.84 -12.93 4.21
CA ALA A 161 -18.80 -11.96 3.69
C ALA A 161 -18.44 -11.47 2.27
N ARG A 162 -17.31 -11.90 1.71
CA ARG A 162 -16.79 -11.44 0.42
C ARG A 162 -17.28 -12.36 -0.71
N ALA A 163 -17.93 -11.77 -1.71
CA ALA A 163 -18.28 -12.49 -2.92
C ALA A 163 -17.01 -13.00 -3.63
N GLY A 164 -17.00 -14.28 -4.01
CA GLY A 164 -15.88 -14.94 -4.69
C GLY A 164 -14.85 -15.58 -3.76
N ALA A 165 -14.85 -15.27 -2.46
CA ALA A 165 -14.00 -15.95 -1.49
C ALA A 165 -14.50 -17.39 -1.24
N ASP A 166 -13.56 -18.33 -1.04
CA ASP A 166 -13.86 -19.70 -0.66
C ASP A 166 -13.46 -19.95 0.80
N ALA A 167 -14.43 -20.23 1.65
CA ALA A 167 -14.19 -20.32 3.09
C ALA A 167 -13.29 -21.50 3.48
N ALA A 168 -13.33 -22.60 2.73
CA ALA A 168 -12.51 -23.77 3.00
C ALA A 168 -11.05 -23.53 2.62
N THR A 169 -10.80 -22.98 1.42
CA THR A 169 -9.49 -22.56 0.93
C THR A 169 -8.89 -21.50 1.85
N ALA A 170 -9.65 -20.45 2.19
CA ALA A 170 -9.20 -19.42 3.12
C ALA A 170 -8.80 -20.00 4.48
N LYS A 171 -9.58 -20.93 5.04
CA LYS A 171 -9.24 -21.60 6.31
C LYS A 171 -7.95 -22.41 6.17
N ALA A 172 -7.81 -23.19 5.12
CA ALA A 172 -6.61 -24.01 4.88
C ALA A 172 -5.34 -23.14 4.79
N SER A 173 -5.38 -22.05 4.02
CA SER A 173 -4.26 -21.12 3.84
C SER A 173 -3.91 -20.35 5.13
N LEU A 174 -4.89 -20.11 6.01
CA LEU A 174 -4.70 -19.31 7.23
C LEU A 174 -4.48 -20.13 8.51
N GLU A 175 -4.76 -21.43 8.52
CA GLU A 175 -4.66 -22.29 9.71
C GLU A 175 -3.23 -22.76 9.97
N ASP A 176 -2.48 -23.12 8.92
CA ASP A 176 -1.08 -23.48 9.02
C ASP A 176 -0.20 -22.22 9.19
N PRO A 177 0.75 -22.19 10.15
CA PRO A 177 1.60 -21.03 10.37
C PRO A 177 2.45 -20.60 9.17
N ILE A 178 2.98 -21.55 8.39
CA ILE A 178 3.84 -21.25 7.24
C ILE A 178 3.00 -20.67 6.12
N PHE A 179 1.91 -21.34 5.75
CA PHE A 179 1.00 -20.82 4.71
C PHE A 179 0.38 -19.50 5.12
N ARG A 180 0.05 -19.31 6.39
CA ARG A 180 -0.47 -18.03 6.90
C ARG A 180 0.51 -16.88 6.70
N GLU A 181 1.80 -17.11 6.93
CA GLU A 181 2.81 -16.05 6.73
C GLU A 181 2.92 -15.67 5.25
N MET A 182 2.82 -16.64 4.35
CA MET A 182 2.80 -16.40 2.90
C MET A 182 1.52 -15.70 2.46
N THR A 183 0.35 -16.18 2.89
CA THR A 183 -0.97 -15.63 2.51
C THR A 183 -1.28 -14.27 3.15
N LEU A 184 -0.56 -13.87 4.20
CA LEU A 184 -0.71 -12.55 4.84
C LEU A 184 0.58 -11.72 4.72
N ASP A 185 1.29 -11.85 3.62
CA ASP A 185 2.50 -11.08 3.30
C ASP A 185 2.20 -9.69 2.70
N ASN A 186 0.97 -9.45 2.28
CA ASN A 186 0.51 -8.18 1.73
C ASN A 186 -0.54 -7.51 2.64
N LEU A 187 -0.04 -6.77 3.63
CA LEU A 187 -0.85 -6.00 4.56
C LEU A 187 -0.49 -4.53 4.49
N ALA A 188 -1.49 -3.66 4.41
CA ALA A 188 -1.30 -2.20 4.37
C ALA A 188 -2.41 -1.46 5.12
N PHE A 189 -2.08 -0.31 5.71
CA PHE A 189 -3.08 0.54 6.34
C PHE A 189 -3.75 1.45 5.31
N ALA A 190 -5.07 1.51 5.36
CA ALA A 190 -5.85 2.52 4.67
C ALA A 190 -5.69 3.90 5.32
N GLU A 191 -6.07 4.97 4.62
CA GLU A 191 -5.97 6.35 5.12
C GLU A 191 -6.74 6.56 6.44
N ASN A 192 -7.85 5.84 6.65
CA ASN A 192 -8.62 5.88 7.89
C ASN A 192 -8.03 5.02 9.03
N GLY A 193 -6.90 4.34 8.80
CA GLY A 193 -6.20 3.50 9.75
C GLY A 193 -6.75 2.08 9.87
N SER A 194 -7.69 1.66 9.03
CA SER A 194 -8.06 0.24 8.92
C SER A 194 -6.92 -0.55 8.29
N LEU A 195 -6.79 -1.83 8.65
CA LEU A 195 -5.76 -2.70 8.07
C LEU A 195 -6.39 -3.53 6.96
N VAL A 196 -5.82 -3.43 5.76
CA VAL A 196 -6.26 -4.16 4.57
C VAL A 196 -5.30 -5.33 4.35
N ALA A 197 -5.87 -6.54 4.21
CA ALA A 197 -5.17 -7.71 3.71
C ALA A 197 -5.56 -7.92 2.25
N ILE A 198 -4.56 -8.09 1.40
CA ILE A 198 -4.70 -8.28 -0.05
C ILE A 198 -4.16 -9.68 -0.35
N PHE A 199 -4.93 -10.49 -1.07
CA PHE A 199 -4.60 -11.88 -1.37
C PHE A 199 -4.41 -12.08 -2.86
N ASP A 200 -3.37 -12.81 -3.23
CA ASP A 200 -3.10 -13.16 -4.61
C ASP A 200 -4.24 -14.02 -5.19
N PRO A 201 -4.46 -13.97 -6.52
CA PRO A 201 -5.46 -14.82 -7.16
C PRO A 201 -5.22 -16.30 -6.86
N GLY A 202 -6.19 -16.97 -6.23
CA GLY A 202 -6.09 -18.40 -5.89
C GLY A 202 -5.79 -18.70 -4.43
N GLU A 203 -5.35 -17.72 -3.61
CA GLU A 203 -4.92 -18.01 -2.24
C GLU A 203 -6.05 -18.28 -1.26
N VAL A 204 -7.17 -17.56 -1.42
CA VAL A 204 -8.34 -17.62 -0.52
C VAL A 204 -9.66 -17.77 -1.29
N ALA A 205 -9.54 -18.04 -2.60
CA ALA A 205 -10.61 -18.08 -3.57
C ALA A 205 -10.17 -18.91 -4.78
N VAL A 206 -11.09 -19.28 -5.66
CA VAL A 206 -10.71 -19.79 -6.99
C VAL A 206 -10.00 -18.70 -7.79
N THR A 207 -9.01 -19.04 -8.61
CA THR A 207 -8.20 -18.07 -9.38
C THR A 207 -9.06 -17.13 -10.24
N ALA A 208 -10.17 -17.62 -10.80
CA ALA A 208 -11.09 -16.83 -11.62
C ALA A 208 -11.80 -15.70 -10.85
N ALA A 209 -11.86 -15.75 -9.51
CA ALA A 209 -12.36 -14.68 -8.68
C ALA A 209 -11.39 -13.48 -8.60
N GLY A 210 -10.17 -13.64 -9.11
CA GLY A 210 -9.12 -12.63 -9.07
C GLY A 210 -8.65 -12.32 -7.65
N ARG A 211 -7.98 -11.17 -7.51
CA ARG A 211 -7.44 -10.67 -6.24
C ARG A 211 -8.56 -10.44 -5.23
N GLN A 212 -8.36 -10.93 -4.01
CA GLN A 212 -9.28 -10.67 -2.91
C GLN A 212 -8.70 -9.62 -1.96
N GLU A 213 -9.56 -8.77 -1.41
CA GLU A 213 -9.16 -7.77 -0.44
C GLU A 213 -10.16 -7.74 0.70
N VAL A 214 -9.67 -7.73 1.94
CA VAL A 214 -10.51 -7.57 3.12
C VAL A 214 -9.97 -6.49 4.03
N THR A 215 -10.89 -5.70 4.57
CA THR A 215 -10.56 -4.60 5.47
C THR A 215 -10.97 -4.97 6.90
N VAL A 216 -10.01 -4.90 7.82
CA VAL A 216 -10.26 -4.99 9.26
C VAL A 216 -10.32 -3.56 9.83
N PRO A 217 -11.49 -3.12 10.35
CA PRO A 217 -11.68 -1.74 10.81
C PRO A 217 -10.65 -1.33 11.87
N ARG A 218 -10.24 -0.05 11.83
CA ARG A 218 -9.29 0.54 12.79
C ARG A 218 -9.58 0.16 14.25
N ALA A 219 -10.83 0.28 14.68
CA ALA A 219 -11.24 0.00 16.06
C ALA A 219 -10.99 -1.46 16.48
N GLN A 220 -11.04 -2.41 15.54
CA GLN A 220 -10.80 -3.83 15.80
C GLN A 220 -9.31 -4.18 15.75
N VAL A 221 -8.55 -3.55 14.83
CA VAL A 221 -7.14 -3.87 14.63
C VAL A 221 -6.20 -3.11 15.59
N ALA A 222 -6.51 -1.86 15.93
CA ALA A 222 -5.68 -1.02 16.81
C ALA A 222 -5.20 -1.72 18.11
N PRO A 223 -6.05 -2.45 18.87
CA PRO A 223 -5.59 -3.15 20.07
C PRO A 223 -4.64 -4.31 19.78
N LEU A 224 -4.64 -4.85 18.55
CA LEU A 224 -3.84 -5.98 18.10
C LEU A 224 -2.45 -5.57 17.60
N LEU A 225 -2.24 -4.28 17.32
CA LEU A 225 -1.01 -3.81 16.67
C LEU A 225 0.21 -3.88 17.57
N SER A 226 1.33 -4.36 17.01
CA SER A 226 2.64 -4.24 17.64
C SER A 226 3.01 -2.75 17.82
N GLU A 227 4.09 -2.46 18.53
CA GLU A 227 4.55 -1.07 18.61
C GLU A 227 4.86 -0.53 17.21
N PHE A 228 5.59 -1.31 16.40
CA PHE A 228 5.87 -1.01 15.01
C PHE A 228 4.58 -0.78 14.21
N GLY A 229 3.62 -1.71 14.27
CA GLY A 229 2.34 -1.57 13.56
C GLY A 229 1.56 -0.30 13.93
N ARG A 230 1.63 0.14 15.20
CA ARG A 230 1.04 1.44 15.60
C ARG A 230 1.76 2.62 14.95
N ARG A 231 3.07 2.55 14.74
CA ARG A 231 3.82 3.61 14.03
C ARG A 231 3.46 3.61 12.55
N VAL A 232 3.45 2.44 11.90
CA VAL A 232 3.00 2.31 10.51
C VAL A 232 1.60 2.88 10.33
N GLN A 233 0.64 2.51 11.19
CA GLN A 233 -0.73 3.05 11.14
C GLN A 233 -0.74 4.57 11.23
N ARG A 234 0.03 5.18 12.14
CA ARG A 234 0.09 6.64 12.27
C ARG A 234 0.67 7.30 11.02
N GLN A 235 1.76 6.77 10.46
CA GLN A 235 2.39 7.33 9.26
C GLN A 235 1.52 7.15 8.00
N ALA A 236 0.76 6.04 7.92
CA ALA A 236 -0.24 5.85 6.87
C ALA A 236 -1.43 6.82 7.01
N MET A 237 -1.83 7.18 8.22
CA MET A 237 -2.91 8.17 8.43
C MET A 237 -2.44 9.61 8.23
N HIS A 238 -1.24 9.93 8.70
CA HIS A 238 -0.69 11.28 8.76
C HIS A 238 0.77 11.27 8.28
N PRO A 239 1.00 11.23 6.96
CA PRO A 239 2.35 11.18 6.43
C PRO A 239 3.03 12.53 6.62
N GLY A 240 4.24 12.53 7.18
CA GLY A 240 5.18 13.64 7.10
C GLY A 240 6.13 13.52 5.89
N HIS A 241 6.77 14.63 5.52
CA HIS A 241 7.78 14.70 4.46
C HIS A 241 9.23 14.58 4.99
N SER A 242 9.42 13.93 6.13
CA SER A 242 10.73 13.63 6.70
C SER A 242 10.94 12.12 6.80
N LEU A 243 12.20 11.69 6.73
CA LEU A 243 12.59 10.30 6.87
C LEU A 243 13.80 10.21 7.81
N GLU A 244 13.63 9.49 8.91
CA GLU A 244 14.53 9.41 10.07
C GLU A 244 14.87 7.94 10.34
N LEU A 245 15.82 7.39 9.57
CA LEU A 245 16.16 5.96 9.60
C LEU A 245 17.41 5.63 10.44
N GLY A 246 17.72 6.50 11.42
CA GLY A 246 18.81 6.29 12.37
C GLY A 246 20.19 6.69 11.84
N GLY A 247 20.29 7.90 11.26
CA GLY A 247 21.54 8.61 10.97
C GLY A 247 21.77 9.73 11.96
#